data_AF-A0A4U1BNR5-F1
#
_entry.id   AF-A0A4U1BNR5-F1
#
_cell.length_a   1.000
_cell.length_b   1.000
_cell.length_c   1.000
_cell.angle_alpha   90.00
_cell.angle_beta   90.00
_cell.angle_gamma   90.00
#
_symmetry.space_group_name_H-M   'P 1'
#
loop_
_entity.id
_entity.type
_entity.pdbx_description
1 polymer ?
#
loop_
_entity_poly.entity_id
_entity_poly.type
_entity_poly.pdbx_seq_one_letter_code
_entity_poly.pdbx_strand_id
1 'polypeptide(L)'
;MYMDMLKQLQQQSQAFQAPVTQFNQLMAENYQRVSRLQLDAAQHYGELGIDQVKSASEVTDLPSMMAFTSKQMQLMNEISSRVMQDMQALNEIGQEFKTSVDKMTRPA
;
A
#
# COMPACT_ATOMS: atom_id res chain seq x y z
N MET A 1 31.97 39.16 -9.97
CA MET A 1 32.09 38.21 -11.10
C MET A 1 32.49 36.79 -10.65
N TYR A 2 33.68 36.53 -10.10
CA TYR A 2 34.05 35.19 -9.61
C TYR A 2 33.23 34.72 -8.39
N MET A 3 32.96 35.63 -7.44
CA MET A 3 32.08 35.35 -6.29
C MET A 3 30.62 35.11 -6.71
N ASP A 4 30.14 35.80 -7.76
CA ASP A 4 28.79 35.63 -8.29
C ASP A 4 28.64 34.29 -9.04
N MET A 5 29.69 33.89 -9.78
CA MET A 5 29.78 32.55 -10.38
C MET A 5 29.78 31.43 -9.33
N LEU A 6 30.56 31.58 -8.25
CA LEU A 6 30.56 30.63 -7.13
C LEU A 6 29.20 30.55 -6.43
N LYS A 7 28.54 31.70 -6.21
CA LYS A 7 27.18 31.73 -5.64
C LYS A 7 26.14 31.11 -6.57
N GLN A 8 26.19 31.38 -7.87
CA GLN A 8 25.28 30.76 -8.85
C GLN A 8 25.50 29.24 -8.94
N LEU A 9 26.75 28.76 -8.98
CA LEU A 9 27.06 27.33 -8.93
C LEU A 9 26.55 26.68 -7.65
N GLN A 10 26.71 27.34 -6.50
CA GLN A 10 26.25 26.82 -5.22
C GLN A 10 24.71 26.79 -5.12
N GLN A 11 24.02 27.84 -5.57
CA GLN A 11 22.56 27.89 -5.65
C GLN A 11 22.00 26.87 -6.63
N GLN A 12 22.64 26.70 -7.79
CA GLN A 12 22.25 25.73 -8.80
C GLN A 12 22.48 24.30 -8.30
N SER A 13 23.61 24.02 -7.65
CA SER A 13 23.89 22.71 -7.04
C SER A 13 22.88 22.34 -5.96
N GLN A 14 22.49 23.29 -5.09
CA GLN A 14 21.44 23.10 -4.08
C GLN A 14 20.06 22.87 -4.72
N ALA A 15 19.73 23.59 -5.79
CA ALA A 15 18.47 23.43 -6.53
C ALA A 15 18.34 22.06 -7.22
N PHE A 16 19.46 21.41 -7.57
CA PHE A 16 19.46 20.07 -8.19
C PHE A 16 19.56 18.90 -7.19
N GLN A 17 20.19 19.09 -6.02
CA GLN A 17 20.32 18.00 -5.02
C GLN A 17 19.07 17.76 -4.17
N ALA A 18 18.33 18.83 -3.84
CA ALA A 18 17.14 18.72 -3.01
C ALA A 18 16.01 17.90 -3.67
N PRO A 19 15.68 18.08 -4.97
CA PRO A 19 14.62 17.31 -5.64
C PRO A 19 14.93 15.82 -5.76
N VAL A 20 16.19 15.45 -6.05
CA VAL A 20 16.59 14.04 -6.19
C VAL A 20 16.49 13.30 -4.86
N THR A 21 16.92 13.94 -3.77
CA THR A 21 16.81 13.35 -2.43
C THR A 21 15.35 13.18 -2.02
N GLN A 22 14.51 14.20 -2.25
CA GLN A 22 13.07 14.14 -1.98
C GLN A 22 12.35 13.06 -2.81
N PHE A 23 12.73 12.91 -4.08
CA PHE A 23 12.19 11.87 -4.95
C PHE A 23 12.57 10.46 -4.46
N ASN A 24 13.83 10.25 -4.08
CA ASN A 24 14.27 8.95 -3.54
C ASN A 24 13.55 8.60 -2.23
N GLN A 25 13.32 9.59 -1.35
CA GLN A 25 12.53 9.42 -0.14
C GLN A 25 11.08 9.04 -0.46
N LEU A 26 10.43 9.77 -1.37
CA LEU A 26 9.08 9.48 -1.83
C LEU A 26 8.97 8.05 -2.38
N MET A 27 9.94 7.62 -3.20
CA MET A 27 9.98 6.26 -3.72
C MET A 27 10.10 5.23 -2.60
N ALA A 28 11.05 5.40 -1.69
CA ALA A 28 11.26 4.49 -0.56
C ALA A 28 10.00 4.37 0.31
N GLU A 29 9.32 5.48 0.60
CA GLU A 29 8.06 5.50 1.35
C GLU A 29 6.93 4.76 0.63
N ASN A 30 6.76 4.99 -0.68
CA ASN A 30 5.74 4.30 -1.47
C ASN A 30 6.02 2.80 -1.56
N TYR A 31 7.29 2.39 -1.75
CA TYR A 31 7.68 0.99 -1.70
C TYR A 31 7.34 0.36 -0.35
N GLN A 32 7.68 1.03 0.76
CA GLN A 32 7.34 0.54 2.09
C GLN A 32 5.82 0.38 2.28
N ARG A 33 5.01 1.36 1.84
CA ARG A 33 3.55 1.30 1.95
C ARG A 33 2.96 0.14 1.13
N VAL A 34 3.40 -0.02 -0.12
CA VAL A 34 2.96 -1.13 -0.97
C VAL A 34 3.38 -2.48 -0.39
N SER A 35 4.61 -2.60 0.13
CA SER A 35 5.08 -3.82 0.77
C SER A 35 4.29 -4.16 2.03
N ARG A 36 3.95 -3.17 2.87
CA ARG A 36 3.07 -3.39 4.03
C ARG A 36 1.70 -3.87 3.60
N LEU A 37 1.09 -3.24 2.58
CA LEU A 37 -0.19 -3.67 2.07
C LEU A 37 -0.15 -5.13 1.57
N GLN A 38 0.90 -5.52 0.85
CA GLN A 38 1.08 -6.91 0.39
C GLN A 38 1.26 -7.89 1.55
N LEU A 39 2.04 -7.53 2.58
CA LEU A 39 2.23 -8.36 3.76
C LEU A 39 0.94 -8.53 4.56
N ASP A 40 0.20 -7.44 4.77
CA ASP A 40 -1.07 -7.45 5.50
C ASP A 40 -2.11 -8.30 4.74
N ALA A 41 -2.19 -8.16 3.42
CA ALA A 41 -3.05 -8.98 2.58
C ALA A 41 -2.67 -10.47 2.66
N ALA A 42 -1.37 -10.78 2.56
CA ALA A 42 -0.87 -12.16 2.66
C ALA A 42 -1.17 -12.79 4.04
N GLN A 43 -0.96 -12.04 5.12
CA GLN A 43 -1.30 -12.48 6.47
C GLN A 43 -2.80 -12.76 6.59
N HIS A 44 -3.63 -11.81 6.18
CA HIS A 44 -5.09 -11.94 6.30
C HIS A 44 -5.62 -13.12 5.50
N TYR A 45 -5.24 -13.27 4.22
CA TYR A 45 -5.69 -14.42 3.43
C TYR A 45 -5.12 -15.76 3.93
N GLY A 46 -3.93 -15.76 4.53
CA GLY A 46 -3.36 -16.92 5.20
C GLY A 46 -4.17 -17.34 6.43
N GLU A 47 -4.53 -16.38 7.28
CA GLU A 47 -5.38 -16.58 8.46
C GLU A 47 -6.75 -17.14 8.05
N LEU A 48 -7.39 -16.54 7.04
CA LEU A 48 -8.66 -17.03 6.49
C LEU A 48 -8.56 -18.48 6.00
N GLY A 49 -7.47 -18.85 5.33
CA GLY A 49 -7.25 -20.22 4.87
C GLY A 49 -7.14 -21.22 6.02
N ILE A 50 -6.42 -20.88 7.08
CA ILE A 50 -6.28 -21.72 8.28
C ILE A 50 -7.62 -21.85 8.99
N ASP A 51 -8.34 -20.74 9.18
CA ASP A 51 -9.65 -20.72 9.82
C ASP A 51 -10.68 -21.53 9.02
N GLN A 52 -10.56 -21.52 7.69
CA GLN A 52 -11.40 -22.32 6.82
C GLN A 52 -11.14 -23.81 6.95
N VAL A 53 -9.86 -24.23 7.01
CA VAL A 53 -9.48 -25.63 7.24
C VAL A 53 -9.99 -26.09 8.60
N LYS A 54 -9.81 -25.27 9.64
CA LYS A 54 -10.31 -25.57 10.98
C LYS A 54 -11.83 -25.70 10.99
N SER A 55 -12.54 -24.72 10.42
CA SER A 55 -14.01 -24.73 10.35
C SER A 55 -14.55 -25.92 9.57
N ALA A 56 -13.85 -26.35 8.51
CA ALA A 56 -14.21 -27.56 7.77
C ALA A 56 -14.01 -28.84 8.59
N SER A 57 -12.94 -28.91 9.40
CA SER A 57 -12.67 -30.06 10.28
C SER A 57 -13.68 -30.24 11.41
N GLU A 58 -14.39 -29.15 11.77
CA GLU A 58 -15.44 -29.15 12.81
C GLU A 58 -16.81 -29.63 12.27
N VAL A 59 -16.94 -29.90 10.96
CA VAL A 59 -18.18 -30.40 10.36
C VAL A 59 -18.31 -31.91 10.58
N THR A 60 -19.24 -32.31 11.44
CA THR A 60 -19.47 -33.73 11.80
C THR A 60 -20.89 -34.20 11.51
N ASP A 61 -21.82 -33.29 11.24
CA ASP A 61 -23.25 -33.56 11.09
C ASP A 61 -23.97 -32.47 10.26
N LEU A 62 -25.26 -32.69 9.99
CA LEU A 62 -26.09 -31.74 9.24
C LEU A 62 -26.15 -30.34 9.89
N PRO A 63 -26.34 -30.19 11.22
CA PRO A 63 -26.29 -28.89 11.89
C PRO A 63 -24.97 -28.13 11.70
N SER A 64 -23.83 -28.79 11.90
CA SER A 64 -22.50 -28.19 11.73
C SER A 64 -22.23 -27.83 10.26
N MET A 65 -22.75 -28.60 9.31
CA MET A 65 -22.70 -28.28 7.87
C MET A 65 -23.50 -27.00 7.54
N MET A 66 -24.68 -26.82 8.14
CA MET A 66 -25.47 -25.60 7.98
C MET A 66 -24.73 -24.38 8.56
N ALA A 67 -24.13 -24.53 9.75
CA ALA A 67 -23.33 -23.48 10.38
C ALA A 67 -22.11 -23.10 9.52
N PHE A 68 -21.41 -24.09 8.96
CA PHE A 68 -20.29 -23.87 8.04
C PHE A 68 -20.72 -23.10 6.78
N THR A 69 -21.87 -23.44 6.20
CA THR A 69 -22.42 -22.74 5.02
C THR A 69 -22.74 -21.28 5.34
N SER A 70 -23.31 -21.00 6.51
CA SER A 70 -23.56 -19.63 6.96
C SER A 70 -22.26 -18.83 7.14
N LYS A 71 -21.22 -19.45 7.73
CA LYS A 71 -19.88 -18.83 7.85
C LYS A 71 -19.28 -18.53 6.48
N GLN A 72 -19.47 -19.40 5.48
CA GLN A 72 -18.97 -19.12 4.12
C GLN A 72 -19.57 -17.88 3.47
N MET A 73 -20.85 -17.58 3.71
CA MET A 73 -21.43 -16.34 3.20
C MET A 73 -20.82 -15.10 3.87
N GLN A 74 -20.50 -15.18 5.16
CA GLN A 74 -19.85 -14.10 5.89
C GLN A 74 -18.41 -13.89 5.40
N LEU A 75 -17.67 -14.98 5.21
CA LEU A 75 -16.32 -14.97 4.64
C LEU A 75 -16.28 -14.29 3.26
N MET A 76 -17.25 -14.57 2.39
CA MET A 76 -17.31 -13.93 1.08
C MET A 76 -17.51 -12.41 1.17
N ASN A 77 -18.33 -11.95 2.11
CA ASN A 77 -18.50 -10.50 2.35
C ASN A 77 -17.23 -9.87 2.90
N GLU A 78 -16.53 -10.55 3.82
CA GLU A 78 -15.27 -10.12 4.38
C GLU A 78 -14.18 -9.99 3.31
N ILE A 79 -13.99 -11.03 2.47
CA ILE A 79 -13.05 -11.02 1.36
C ILE A 79 -13.37 -9.89 0.39
N SER A 80 -14.64 -9.74 0.00
CA SER A 80 -15.07 -8.65 -0.89
C SER A 80 -14.76 -7.28 -0.32
N SER A 81 -15.07 -7.07 0.97
CA SER A 81 -14.77 -5.83 1.67
C SER A 81 -13.27 -5.56 1.72
N ARG A 82 -12.47 -6.59 2.04
CA ARG A 82 -11.01 -6.45 2.13
C ARG A 82 -10.39 -6.13 0.79
N VAL A 83 -10.79 -6.81 -0.29
CA VAL A 83 -10.33 -6.51 -1.65
C VAL A 83 -10.62 -5.06 -2.03
N MET A 84 -11.82 -4.56 -1.73
CA MET A 84 -12.16 -3.15 -1.98
C MET A 84 -11.28 -2.19 -1.18
N GLN A 85 -11.01 -2.50 0.09
CA GLN A 85 -10.12 -1.69 0.95
C GLN A 85 -8.69 -1.69 0.42
N ASP A 86 -8.15 -2.84 0.04
CA ASP A 86 -6.79 -2.97 -0.52
C ASP A 86 -6.68 -2.18 -1.84
N MET A 87 -7.71 -2.24 -2.69
CA MET A 87 -7.78 -1.44 -3.93
C MET A 87 -7.82 0.07 -3.66
N GLN A 88 -8.60 0.51 -2.66
CA GLN A 88 -8.64 1.91 -2.25
C GLN A 88 -7.28 2.39 -1.75
N ALA A 89 -6.63 1.60 -0.89
CA ALA A 89 -5.29 1.90 -0.38
C ALA A 89 -4.24 2.02 -1.49
N LEU A 90 -4.27 1.11 -2.48
CA LEU A 90 -3.39 1.20 -3.66
C LEU A 90 -3.64 2.47 -4.47
N ASN A 91 -4.91 2.82 -4.69
CA ASN A 91 -5.27 4.03 -5.42
C ASN A 91 -4.81 5.29 -4.67
N GLU A 92 -4.98 5.35 -3.36
CA GLU A 92 -4.49 6.45 -2.52
C GLU A 92 -2.97 6.62 -2.63
N ILE A 93 -2.21 5.52 -2.49
CA ILE A 93 -0.75 5.51 -2.69
C ILE A 93 -0.39 6.10 -4.05
N GLY A 94 -1.07 5.66 -5.13
CA GLY A 94 -0.83 6.16 -6.48
C GLY A 94 -1.13 7.66 -6.66
N GLN A 95 -2.24 8.13 -6.09
CA GLN A 95 -2.62 9.55 -6.15
C GLN A 95 -1.68 10.45 -5.34
N GLU A 96 -1.28 10.01 -4.16
CA GLU A 96 -0.31 10.71 -3.32
C GLU A 96 1.06 10.78 -3.99
N PHE A 97 1.51 9.67 -4.59
CA PHE A 97 2.74 9.63 -5.38
C PHE A 97 2.69 10.64 -6.53
N LYS A 98 1.63 10.60 -7.35
CA LYS A 98 1.43 11.54 -8.46
C LYS A 98 1.45 12.99 -7.98
N THR A 99 0.69 13.30 -6.94
CA THR A 99 0.60 14.65 -6.37
C THR A 99 1.95 15.14 -5.87
N SER A 100 2.74 14.28 -5.25
CA SER A 100 4.06 14.61 -4.73
C SER A 100 5.06 14.86 -5.86
N VAL A 101 5.05 14.05 -6.92
CA VAL A 101 5.87 14.28 -8.12
C VAL A 101 5.47 15.57 -8.83
N ASP A 102 4.17 15.84 -8.98
CA ASP A 102 3.67 17.08 -9.62
C ASP A 102 4.11 18.33 -8.82
N LYS A 103 4.20 18.24 -7.48
CA LYS A 103 4.75 19.32 -6.64
C LYS A 103 6.25 19.52 -6.80
N MET A 104 7.02 18.43 -6.94
CA MET A 104 8.48 18.50 -7.09
C MET A 104 8.91 19.04 -8.46
N THR A 105 8.07 18.89 -9.49
CA THR A 105 8.37 19.27 -10.88
C THR A 105 7.80 20.63 -11.30
N ARG A 106 6.93 21.24 -10.49
CA ARG A 106 6.39 22.58 -10.78
C ARG A 106 7.48 23.65 -10.58
N PRO A 107 7.71 24.52 -11.57
CA PRO A 107 8.56 25.69 -11.37
C PRO A 107 7.92 26.63 -10.34
N ALA A 108 8.75 27.20 -9.45
CA ALA A 108 8.37 28.26 -8.53
C ALA A 108 8.04 29.57 -9.27
#